data_AF-A0A961XW20-F1
#
_entry.id   AF-A0A961XW20-F1
#
_cell.length_a   1.000
_cell.length_b   1.000
_cell.length_c   1.000
_cell.angle_alpha   90.00
_cell.angle_beta   90.00
_cell.angle_gamma   90.00
#
_symmetry.space_group_name_H-M   'P 1'
#
loop_
_entity.id
_entity.type
_entity.pdbx_description
1 polymer ?
#
loop_
_entity_poly.entity_id
_entity_poly.type
_entity_poly.pdbx_seq_one_letter_code
_entity_poly.pdbx_strand_id
1 'polypeptide(L)' 'NGEREDYVRASATRRDNGKLVVEPLPVQDSSMLAFMARADVLLIRPVDAPPAAEGDACRVILLREI' A
#
# COMPACT_ATOMS: atom_id res chain seq x y z
N ASN A 1 -7.87 -11.80 17.50
CA ASN A 1 -6.88 -12.74 16.94
C ASN A 1 -7.62 -13.63 15.97
N GLY A 2 -7.62 -13.26 14.69
CA GLY A 2 -8.40 -13.89 13.62
C GLY A 2 -7.79 -13.51 12.27
N GLU A 3 -8.43 -13.94 11.20
CA GLU A 3 -8.11 -13.55 9.83
C GLU A 3 -8.18 -12.03 9.69
N ARG A 4 -7.03 -11.41 9.38
CA ARG A 4 -6.92 -9.96 9.25
C ARG A 4 -6.55 -9.64 7.81
N GLU A 5 -7.35 -8.76 7.23
CA GLU A 5 -6.95 -8.04 6.03
C GLU A 5 -5.80 -7.11 6.40
N ASP A 6 -4.69 -7.21 5.66
CA ASP A 6 -3.52 -6.39 5.89
C ASP A 6 -3.62 -5.11 5.07
N TYR A 7 -3.42 -3.98 5.74
CA TYR A 7 -3.34 -2.66 5.12
C TYR A 7 -1.89 -2.21 5.12
N VAL A 8 -1.23 -2.39 3.99
CA VAL A 8 0.19 -2.07 3.81
C VAL A 8 0.32 -0.61 3.40
N ARG A 9 1.06 0.18 4.17
CA ARG A 9 1.33 1.58 3.82
C ARG A 9 2.26 1.65 2.62
N ALA A 10 1.92 2.48 1.66
CA ALA A 10 2.68 2.61 0.42
C ALA A 10 2.74 4.07 -0.06
N SER A 11 3.78 4.38 -0.83
CA SER A 11 3.78 5.56 -1.68
C SER A 11 3.11 5.24 -3.01
N ALA A 12 2.59 6.27 -3.67
CA ALA A 12 2.05 6.12 -5.01
C ALA A 12 2.56 7.23 -5.93
N THR A 13 2.75 6.88 -7.18
CA THR A 13 3.23 7.80 -8.21
C THR A 13 2.43 7.58 -9.47
N ARG A 14 1.85 8.66 -9.99
CA ARG A 14 1.22 8.66 -11.30
C ARG A 14 2.29 8.73 -12.37
N ARG A 15 2.33 7.72 -13.25
CA ARG A 15 3.24 7.68 -14.40
C ARG A 15 2.64 8.44 -15.58
N ASP A 16 3.46 8.77 -16.57
CA ASP A 16 3.07 9.55 -17.76
C ASP A 16 1.95 8.92 -18.59
N ASN A 17 1.77 7.59 -18.48
CA ASN A 17 0.69 6.84 -19.11
C ASN A 17 -0.63 6.87 -18.31
N GLY A 18 -0.71 7.69 -17.26
CA GLY A 18 -1.86 7.83 -16.37
C GLY A 18 -2.03 6.70 -15.35
N LYS A 19 -1.16 5.66 -15.37
CA LYS A 19 -1.22 4.57 -14.40
C LYS A 19 -0.68 5.00 -13.05
N LEU A 20 -1.36 4.57 -11.99
CA LEU A 20 -0.88 4.69 -10.63
C LEU A 20 0.03 3.50 -10.33
N VAL A 21 1.28 3.77 -9.97
CA VAL A 21 2.23 2.77 -9.46
C VAL A 21 2.31 2.93 -7.96
N VAL A 22 2.25 1.81 -7.24
CA VAL A 22 2.19 1.76 -5.77
C VAL A 22 3.40 0.98 -5.28
N GLU A 23 4.13 1.54 -4.32
CA GLU A 23 5.34 0.96 -3.76
C GLU A 23 5.22 0.88 -2.23
N PRO A 24 5.23 -0.31 -1.62
CA PRO A 24 5.17 -0.46 -0.17
C PRO A 24 6.31 0.29 0.54
N LEU A 25 5.99 0.97 1.64
CA LEU A 25 7.02 1.59 2.47
C LEU A 25 7.90 0.50 3.11
N PRO A 26 9.22 0.74 3.28
CA PRO A 26 10.16 -0.24 3.79
C PRO A 26 9.89 -0.65 5.25
N VAL A 27 9.12 0.15 5.99
CA VAL A 27 8.79 -0.12 7.40
C VAL A 27 7.28 -0.09 7.59
N GLN A 28 6.75 -1.17 8.17
CA GLN A 28 5.32 -1.39 8.43
C GLN A 28 5.01 -1.52 9.92
N ASP A 29 5.90 -1.07 10.80
CA ASP A 29 5.64 -1.07 12.24
C ASP A 29 4.63 0.04 12.60
N SER A 30 3.56 -0.31 13.30
CA SER A 30 2.48 0.63 13.67
C SER A 30 2.91 1.68 14.69
N SER A 31 3.97 1.43 15.46
CA SER A 31 4.50 2.40 16.44
C SER A 31 5.32 3.51 15.78
N MET A 32 5.71 3.35 14.52
CA MET A 32 6.48 4.34 13.78
C MET A 32 5.59 5.37 13.07
N LEU A 33 5.09 6.34 13.83
CA LEU A 33 4.22 7.42 13.35
C LEU A 33 4.81 8.22 12.17
N ALA A 34 6.13 8.37 12.09
CA ALA A 34 6.80 9.10 11.01
C ALA A 34 6.58 8.45 9.62
N PHE A 35 6.39 7.13 9.56
CA PHE A 35 6.07 6.43 8.32
C PHE A 35 4.56 6.41 8.04
N MET A 36 3.72 6.51 9.07
CA MET A 36 2.28 6.73 8.87
C MET A 36 1.98 8.04 8.16
N ALA A 37 2.67 9.12 8.51
CA ALA A 37 2.48 10.43 7.89
C ALA A 37 2.96 10.51 6.42
N ARG A 38 3.77 9.54 5.97
CA ARG A 38 4.36 9.52 4.61
C ARG A 38 3.59 8.68 3.61
N ALA A 39 2.63 7.87 4.07
CA ALA A 39 1.88 7.01 3.17
C ALA A 39 0.95 7.85 2.28
N ASP A 40 0.99 7.60 0.97
CA ASP A 40 0.04 8.17 0.03
C ASP A 40 -1.24 7.33 -0.02
N VAL A 41 -1.07 6.01 0.16
CA VAL A 41 -2.12 5.02 0.02
C VAL A 41 -1.97 3.89 1.03
N LEU A 42 -3.08 3.18 1.25
CA LEU A 42 -3.08 1.87 1.91
C LEU A 42 -3.36 0.79 0.86
N LEU A 43 -2.40 -0.08 0.64
CA LEU A 43 -2.55 -1.27 -0.20
C LEU A 43 -3.28 -2.35 0.59
N ILE A 44 -4.36 -2.85 0.00
CA ILE A 44 -5.24 -3.85 0.62
C ILE A 44 -4.72 -5.23 0.22
N ARG A 45 -4.35 -6.06 1.21
CA ARG A 45 -4.08 -7.48 1.04
C ARG A 45 -5.17 -8.28 1.73
N PRO A 46 -6.06 -8.96 0.97
CA PRO A 46 -7.02 -9.88 1.54
C PRO A 46 -6.36 -10.94 2.42
N VAL A 47 -7.15 -11.50 3.32
CA VAL A 47 -6.78 -12.71 4.06
C VAL A 47 -6.35 -13.78 3.06
N ASP A 48 -5.25 -14.47 3.36
CA ASP A 48 -4.63 -15.51 2.53
C ASP A 48 -4.23 -15.07 1.12
N ALA A 49 -4.11 -13.77 0.86
CA ALA A 49 -3.62 -13.29 -0.43
C ALA A 49 -2.21 -13.87 -0.70
N PRO A 50 -2.01 -14.53 -1.86
CA PRO A 50 -0.70 -15.07 -2.21
C PRO A 50 0.35 -13.95 -2.30
N PRO A 51 1.65 -14.29 -2.28
CA PRO A 51 2.70 -13.31 -2.55
C PRO A 51 2.46 -12.62 -3.88
N ALA A 52 2.37 -11.28 -3.86
CA ALA A 52 2.28 -10.48 -5.07
C ALA A 52 3.68 -10.26 -5.66
N ALA A 53 3.77 -10.27 -6.98
CA ALA A 53 4.95 -9.90 -7.74
C ALA A 53 4.91 -8.42 -8.14
N GLU A 54 6.07 -7.88 -8.52
CA GLU A 54 6.13 -6.56 -9.14
C GLU A 54 5.28 -6.54 -10.42
N GLY A 55 4.45 -5.50 -10.55
CA GLY A 55 3.55 -5.34 -11.69
C GLY A 55 2.17 -5.97 -11.51
N ASP A 56 1.96 -6.75 -10.44
CA ASP A 56 0.63 -7.27 -10.13
C ASP A 56 -0.36 -6.14 -9.83
N ALA A 57 -1.57 -6.29 -10.34
CA ALA A 57 -2.65 -5.37 -10.04
C ALA A 57 -3.02 -5.48 -8.55
N CYS A 58 -3.12 -4.34 -7.87
CA CYS A 58 -3.48 -4.27 -6.47
C CYS A 58 -4.62 -3.27 -6.25
N ARG A 59 -5.30 -3.43 -5.11
CA ARG A 59 -6.34 -2.49 -4.64
C ARG A 59 -5.73 -1.59 -3.58
N VAL A 60 -6.04 -0.30 -3.68
CA VAL A 60 -5.55 0.69 -2.73
C VAL A 60 -6.65 1.64 -2.28
N ILE A 61 -6.48 2.21 -1.09
CA ILE A 61 -7.25 3.35 -0.59
C ILE A 61 -6.33 4.56 -0.65
N LEU A 62 -6.75 5.61 -1.35
CA LEU A 62 -6.03 6.88 -1.40
C LEU A 62 -6.18 7.62 -0.06
N LEU A 63 -5.08 8.05 0.55
CA LEU A 63 -5.09 8.88 1.76
C LEU A 63 -5.00 10.37 1.43
N ARG A 64 -4.55 10.70 0.22
CA ARG A 64 -4.46 12.06 -0.34
C ARG A 64 -4.52 12.00 -1.87
N GLU A 65 -4.67 13.15 -2.51
CA GLU A 65 -4.60 13.26 -3.97
C GLU A 65 -3.17 13.04 -4.50
N ILE A 66 -3.06 12.36 -5.64
CA ILE A 66 -1.81 11.91 -6.30
C ILE A 66 -1.92 12.04 -7.82
#